data_AF-A0A074XU36-F1
#
_entry.id   AF-A0A074XU36-F1
#
_cell.length_a   1.000
_cell.length_b   1.000
_cell.length_c   1.000
_cell.angle_alpha   90.00
_cell.angle_beta   90.00
_cell.angle_gamma   90.00
#
_symmetry.space_group_name_H-M   'P 1'
#
loop_
_entity.id
_entity.type
_entity.pdbx_description
1 polymer ?
#
loop_
_entity_poly.entity_id
_entity_poly.type
_entity_poly.pdbx_seq_one_letter_code
_entity_poly.pdbx_strand_id
1 'polypeptide(L)'
;MDLFTRQFGGLSHAVVVVLIKIRLLVDLRALHRLVIVHEKLPRELVDNVRHQLVSNIIAVNRHTVKSQDLSPEIKKVESQVNEFCRYIAKANKHFWPALLDPGRD
;
A
#
# COMPACT_ATOMS: atom_id res chain seq x y z
N MET A 1 7.97 -22.81 4.19
CA MET A 1 7.45 -23.44 2.95
C MET A 1 6.69 -22.36 2.21
N ASP A 2 7.42 -21.54 1.46
CA ASP A 2 6.90 -20.41 0.70
C ASP A 2 6.21 -20.88 -0.57
N LEU A 3 4.88 -21.02 -0.50
CA LEU A 3 4.04 -21.46 -1.61
C LEU A 3 3.94 -20.42 -2.75
N PHE A 4 4.49 -19.22 -2.56
CA PHE A 4 4.37 -18.10 -3.49
C PHE A 4 5.57 -17.89 -4.43
N THR A 5 6.65 -18.66 -4.32
CA THR A 5 7.91 -18.31 -5.00
C THR A 5 8.25 -19.12 -6.26
N ARG A 6 7.44 -20.11 -6.66
CA ARG A 6 7.94 -21.13 -7.60
C ARG A 6 7.48 -21.07 -9.06
N GLN A 7 6.43 -20.34 -9.45
CA GLN A 7 5.96 -20.41 -10.85
C GLN A 7 5.40 -19.13 -11.50
N PHE A 8 5.34 -18.01 -10.78
CA PHE A 8 5.02 -16.69 -11.35
C PHE A 8 5.89 -15.64 -10.66
N GLY A 9 6.51 -14.68 -11.33
CA GLY A 9 6.48 -14.38 -12.75
C GLY A 9 7.42 -13.21 -13.06
N GLY A 10 7.70 -12.99 -14.34
CA GLY A 10 8.64 -11.96 -14.80
C GLY A 10 8.27 -10.55 -14.37
N LEU A 11 9.00 -9.56 -14.91
CA LEU A 11 8.85 -8.13 -14.58
C LEU A 11 7.39 -7.66 -14.43
N SER A 12 6.47 -8.15 -15.27
CA SER A 12 5.03 -7.85 -15.22
C SER A 12 4.38 -8.20 -13.87
N HIS A 13 4.75 -9.33 -13.26
CA HIS A 13 4.21 -9.73 -11.95
C HIS A 13 4.79 -8.88 -10.83
N ALA A 14 6.09 -8.58 -10.88
CA ALA A 14 6.72 -7.66 -9.94
C ALA A 14 6.08 -6.27 -9.99
N VAL A 15 5.75 -5.80 -11.19
CA VAL A 15 4.99 -4.56 -11.42
C VAL A 15 3.60 -4.63 -10.77
N VAL A 16 2.81 -5.68 -11.02
CA VAL A 16 1.47 -5.81 -10.41
C VAL A 16 1.56 -5.82 -8.88
N VAL A 17 2.49 -6.59 -8.32
CA VAL A 17 2.68 -6.68 -6.87
C VAL A 17 3.10 -5.34 -6.28
N VAL A 18 4.01 -4.59 -6.91
CA VAL A 18 4.42 -3.28 -6.38
C VAL A 18 3.28 -2.28 -6.43
N LEU A 19 2.46 -2.28 -7.48
CA LEU A 19 1.33 -1.37 -7.59
C LEU A 19 0.27 -1.65 -6.53
N ILE A 20 -0.03 -2.92 -6.26
CA ILE A 20 -0.93 -3.33 -5.17
C ILE A 20 -0.35 -2.90 -3.81
N LYS A 21 0.95 -3.09 -3.59
CA LYS A 21 1.61 -2.68 -2.34
C LYS A 21 1.68 -1.17 -2.17
N ILE A 22 1.88 -0.39 -3.23
CA ILE A 22 1.80 1.07 -3.22
C ILE A 22 0.40 1.51 -2.81
N ARG A 23 -0.65 0.90 -3.39
CA ARG A 23 -2.04 1.20 -3.00
C ARG A 23 -2.28 0.88 -1.52
N LEU A 24 -1.84 -0.29 -1.06
CA LEU A 24 -1.94 -0.68 0.35
C LEU A 24 -1.20 0.30 1.27
N LEU A 25 -0.01 0.77 0.88
CA LEU A 25 0.76 1.74 1.65
C LEU A 25 0.04 3.08 1.78
N VAL A 26 -0.60 3.55 0.71
CA VAL A 26 -1.44 4.76 0.72
C VAL A 26 -2.62 4.58 1.69
N ASP A 27 -3.31 3.45 1.60
CA ASP A 27 -4.46 3.15 2.45
C ASP A 27 -4.06 3.01 3.94
N LEU A 28 -2.93 2.35 4.24
CA LEU A 28 -2.38 2.23 5.61
C LEU A 28 -1.98 3.59 6.19
N ARG A 29 -1.33 4.45 5.41
CA ARG A 29 -0.95 5.81 5.86
C ARG A 29 -2.18 6.67 6.11
N ALA A 30 -3.20 6.56 5.27
CA ALA A 30 -4.46 7.26 5.48
C ALA A 30 -5.17 6.80 6.75
N LEU A 31 -5.18 5.48 6.98
CA LEU A 31 -5.75 4.91 8.20
C LEU A 31 -4.99 5.32 9.47
N HIS A 32 -3.65 5.31 9.44
CA HIS A 32 -2.82 5.78 10.54
C HIS A 32 -3.08 7.25 10.87
N ARG A 33 -3.22 8.11 9.85
CA ARG A 33 -3.63 9.51 10.06
C ARG A 33 -5.02 9.63 10.69
N LEU A 34 -5.98 8.79 10.28
CA LEU A 34 -7.30 8.76 10.90
C LEU A 34 -7.28 8.29 12.36
N VAL A 35 -6.40 7.36 12.73
CA VAL A 35 -6.21 6.96 14.14
C VAL A 35 -5.68 8.14 14.97
N ILE A 36 -4.70 8.89 14.46
CA ILE A 36 -4.19 10.10 15.13
C ILE A 36 -5.28 11.18 15.24
N VAL A 37 -6.11 11.35 14.20
CA VAL A 37 -7.21 12.32 14.22
C VAL A 37 -8.36 11.86 15.12
N HIS A 38 -8.57 10.55 15.31
CA HIS A 38 -9.58 10.00 16.20
C HIS A 38 -9.40 10.41 17.67
N GLU A 39 -8.16 10.63 18.13
CA GLU A 39 -7.93 11.20 19.47
C GLU A 39 -8.49 12.63 19.61
N LYS A 40 -8.72 13.33 18.50
CA LYS A 40 -9.11 14.75 18.47
C LYS A 40 -10.53 15.00 17.94
N LEU A 41 -11.25 13.98 17.49
CA LEU A 41 -12.52 14.15 16.75
C LEU A 41 -13.64 13.20 17.25
N PRO A 42 -14.90 13.65 17.31
CA PRO A 42 -16.04 12.80 17.65
C PRO A 42 -16.14 11.54 16.79
N ARG A 43 -16.45 10.42 17.44
CA ARG A 43 -16.44 9.05 16.87
C ARG A 43 -17.23 8.91 15.57
N GLU A 44 -18.39 9.55 15.50
CA GLU A 44 -19.33 9.44 14.36
C GLU A 44 -18.76 10.00 13.05
N LEU A 45 -18.00 11.09 13.12
CA LEU A 45 -17.35 11.68 11.94
C LEU A 45 -16.22 10.80 11.43
N VAL A 46 -15.49 10.15 12.34
CA VAL A 46 -14.38 9.26 11.99
C VAL A 46 -14.87 7.97 11.35
N ASP A 47 -15.99 7.42 11.80
CA ASP A 47 -16.53 6.18 11.24
C ASP A 47 -17.08 6.38 9.82
N ASN A 48 -17.70 7.53 9.53
CA ASN A 48 -18.11 7.89 8.16
C ASN A 48 -16.90 8.02 7.21
N VAL A 49 -15.84 8.70 7.64
CA VAL A 49 -14.62 8.90 6.83
C VAL A 49 -13.85 7.59 6.65
N ARG A 50 -13.77 6.75 7.68
CA ARG A 50 -13.20 5.40 7.58
C ARG A 50 -13.94 4.55 6.56
N HIS A 51 -15.27 4.62 6.50
CA HIS A 51 -16.04 3.82 5.55
C HIS A 51 -15.76 4.21 4.09
N GLN A 52 -15.45 5.48 3.82
CA GLN A 52 -15.11 5.99 2.49
C GLN A 52 -13.63 5.79 2.10
N LEU A 53 -12.69 5.94 3.04
CA LEU A 53 -11.25 5.87 2.73
C LEU A 53 -10.70 4.44 2.69
N VAL A 54 -11.32 3.52 3.41
CA VAL A 54 -10.79 2.18 3.60
C VAL A 54 -11.30 1.31 2.45
N SER A 55 -10.48 1.18 1.41
CA SER A 55 -10.63 0.15 0.37
C SER A 55 -10.98 -1.21 1.00
N ASN A 56 -11.83 -2.01 0.34
CA ASN A 56 -12.33 -3.32 0.80
C ASN A 56 -11.26 -4.23 1.42
N ILE A 57 -10.00 -4.10 0.98
CA ILE A 57 -8.86 -4.89 1.45
C ILE A 57 -8.60 -4.69 2.96
N ILE A 58 -8.73 -3.46 3.47
CA ILE A 58 -8.55 -3.18 4.90
C ILE A 58 -9.86 -3.42 5.67
N ALA A 59 -11.02 -3.29 5.02
CA ALA A 59 -12.31 -3.61 5.63
C ALA A 59 -12.38 -5.08 6.10
N VAL A 60 -11.70 -6.00 5.40
CA VAL A 60 -11.56 -7.41 5.80
C VAL A 60 -10.71 -7.57 7.07
N ASN A 61 -9.74 -6.69 7.32
CA ASN A 61 -8.88 -6.69 8.52
C ASN A 61 -9.29 -5.67 9.59
N ARG A 62 -10.59 -5.36 9.68
CA ARG A 62 -11.18 -4.44 10.69
C ARG A 62 -10.77 -4.75 12.13
N HIS A 63 -10.49 -6.02 12.45
CA HIS A 63 -10.11 -6.44 13.79
C HIS A 63 -8.65 -6.09 14.14
N THR A 64 -7.75 -6.03 13.16
CA THR A 64 -6.33 -5.70 13.37
C THR A 64 -6.10 -4.19 13.56
N VAL A 65 -7.00 -3.38 13.01
CA VAL A 65 -6.88 -1.91 12.95
C VAL A 65 -7.35 -1.19 14.21
N LYS A 66 -8.09 -1.86 15.10
CA LYS A 66 -8.84 -1.17 16.16
C LYS A 66 -8.02 -0.59 17.32
N SER A 67 -6.74 -0.92 17.49
CA SER A 67 -5.95 -0.32 18.58
C SER A 67 -4.42 -0.40 18.41
N GLN A 68 -3.90 -0.62 17.21
CA GLN A 68 -2.46 -0.79 17.00
C GLN A 68 -1.85 0.42 16.29
N ASP A 69 -0.69 0.84 16.80
CA ASP A 69 0.26 1.64 16.03
C ASP A 69 0.57 0.89 14.73
N LEU A 70 0.17 1.47 13.60
CA LEU A 70 0.38 0.91 12.25
C LEU A 70 1.76 1.27 11.68
N SER A 71 2.58 2.00 12.45
CA SER A 71 3.95 2.36 12.05
C SER A 71 4.84 1.18 11.65
N PRO A 72 4.84 0.02 12.36
CA PRO A 72 5.68 -1.11 11.96
C PRO A 72 5.22 -1.74 10.64
N GLU A 73 3.92 -1.85 10.40
CA GLU A 73 3.36 -2.36 9.14
C GLU A 73 3.63 -1.41 7.98
N ILE A 74 3.48 -0.09 8.20
CA ILE A 74 3.81 0.94 7.21
C ILE A 74 5.29 0.82 6.83
N LYS A 75 6.20 0.77 7.81
CA LYS A 75 7.64 0.61 7.55
C LYS A 75 7.97 -0.66 6.78
N LYS A 76 7.31 -1.78 7.12
CA LYS A 76 7.49 -3.06 6.43
C LYS A 76 7.05 -2.99 4.97
N VAL A 77 5.85 -2.47 4.71
CA VAL A 77 5.32 -2.35 3.34
C VAL A 77 6.15 -1.35 2.54
N GLU A 78 6.57 -0.24 3.14
CA GLU A 78 7.45 0.75 2.51
C GLU A 78 8.81 0.16 2.10
N SER A 79 9.45 -0.62 2.97
CA SER A 79 10.70 -1.31 2.63
C SER A 79 10.53 -2.25 1.43
N GLN A 80 9.44 -3.03 1.40
CA GLN A 80 9.13 -3.92 0.29
C GLN A 80 8.86 -3.16 -1.01
N VAL A 81 8.08 -2.07 -0.96
CA VAL A 81 7.82 -1.21 -2.12
C VAL A 81 9.14 -0.66 -2.67
N ASN A 82 10.02 -0.15 -1.81
CA ASN A 82 11.31 0.37 -2.22
C ASN A 82 12.19 -0.67 -2.91
N GLU A 83 12.19 -1.92 -2.42
CA GLU A 83 12.93 -3.01 -3.03
C GLU A 83 12.40 -3.35 -4.44
N PHE A 84 11.08 -3.48 -4.57
CA PHE A 84 10.45 -3.70 -5.87
C PHE A 84 10.69 -2.54 -6.85
N CYS A 85 10.61 -1.29 -6.39
CA CYS A 85 10.89 -0.12 -7.21
C CYS A 85 12.32 -0.15 -7.76
N ARG A 86 13.32 -0.50 -6.93
CA ARG A 86 14.72 -0.67 -7.36
C ARG A 86 14.87 -1.82 -8.35
N TYR A 87 14.23 -2.96 -8.09
CA TYR A 87 14.26 -4.11 -8.99
C TYR A 87 13.68 -3.76 -10.37
N ILE A 88 12.52 -3.12 -10.40
CA ILE A 88 11.84 -2.71 -11.64
C ILE A 88 12.66 -1.66 -12.39
N ALA A 89 13.22 -0.66 -11.70
CA ALA A 89 14.06 0.36 -12.33
C ALA A 89 15.32 -0.25 -12.97
N LYS A 90 15.91 -1.27 -12.34
CA LYS A 90 17.05 -2.01 -12.88
C LYS A 90 16.65 -2.87 -14.10
N ALA A 91 15.47 -3.48 -14.07
CA ALA A 91 14.99 -4.35 -15.13
C ALA A 91 14.42 -3.58 -16.34
N ASN A 92 13.79 -2.43 -16.11
CA ASN A 92 13.24 -1.55 -17.13
C ASN A 92 13.27 -0.08 -16.65
N LYS A 93 14.28 0.66 -17.11
CA LYS A 93 14.48 2.08 -16.79
C LYS A 93 13.35 3.00 -17.28
N HIS A 94 12.57 2.56 -18.27
CA HIS A 94 11.48 3.36 -18.87
C HIS A 94 10.15 3.16 -18.13
N PHE A 95 10.04 2.12 -17.30
CA PHE A 95 8.76 1.76 -16.67
C PHE A 95 8.19 2.92 -15.82
N TRP A 96 8.97 3.43 -14.87
CA TRP A 96 8.49 4.50 -13.97
C TRP A 96 8.24 5.83 -14.70
N PRO A 97 9.12 6.31 -15.60
CA PRO A 97 8.83 7.48 -16.42
C PRO A 97 7.53 7.35 -17.24
N ALA A 98 7.35 6.22 -17.93
CA ALA A 98 6.16 5.99 -18.76
C ALA A 98 4.87 5.88 -17.92
N LEU A 99 4.97 5.36 -16.69
CA LEU A 99 3.82 5.25 -15.78
C LEU A 99 3.46 6.60 -15.15
N LEU A 100 4.45 7.42 -14.80
CA LEU A 100 4.25 8.69 -14.08
C LEU A 100 3.95 9.87 -15.02
N ASP A 101 4.46 9.82 -16.25
CA ASP A 101 4.30 10.86 -17.26
C ASP A 101 4.05 10.22 -18.65
N PRO A 102 2.84 9.66 -18.86
CA PRO A 102 2.51 9.03 -20.13
C PRO A 102 2.40 10.08 -21.24
N GLY A 103 3.26 9.98 -22.26
CA GLY A 103 3.27 10.88 -23.43
C GLY A 103 4.49 11.80 -23.52
N ARG A 104 5.46 11.67 -22.62
CA ARG A 104 6.75 12.35 -22.71
C ARG A 104 7.74 11.54 -23.56
N ASP A 105 7.49 11.49 -24.86
CA ASP A 105 8.45 11.04 -25.88
C ASP A 105 9.11 12.26 -26.55
#